data_AF-A0A2T4TQJ6-F1
#
_entry.id   AF-A0A2T4TQJ6-F1
#
_cell.length_a   1.000
_cell.length_b   1.000
_cell.length_c   1.000
_cell.angle_alpha   90.00
_cell.angle_beta   90.00
_cell.angle_gamma   90.00
#
_symmetry.space_group_name_H-M   'P 1'
#
loop_
_entity.id
_entity.type
_entity.pdbx_description
1 polymer ?
#
loop_
_entity_poly.entity_id
_entity_poly.type
_entity_poly.pdbx_seq_one_letter_code
_entity_poly.pdbx_strand_id
1 'polypeptide(L)'
;MGMSRNDFCRCTPSEFKATWDAWNDMRQNRERGEWERLRMQCLCTLQPYTRKTLAPADIMTFPWEKPSPAEKLGKEEVMRRYREAKAAAGLE
;
A
#
# COMPACT_ATOMS: atom_id res chain seq x y z
N MET A 1 11.68 5.46 -0.58
CA MET A 1 11.56 6.67 0.25
C MET A 1 12.69 7.68 0.08
N GLY A 2 13.83 7.33 -0.55
CA GLY A 2 14.89 8.31 -0.84
C GLY A 2 15.62 8.86 0.40
N MET A 3 15.47 8.20 1.55
CA MET A 3 16.10 8.59 2.81
C MET A 3 17.60 8.32 2.78
N SER A 4 18.41 9.26 3.27
CA SER A 4 19.86 9.08 3.39
C SER A 4 20.21 8.09 4.51
N ARG A 5 21.41 7.50 4.46
CA ARG A 5 21.90 6.65 5.55
C ARG A 5 21.98 7.40 6.88
N ASN A 6 22.35 8.69 6.85
CA ASN A 6 22.47 9.50 8.05
C ASN A 6 21.10 9.68 8.72
N ASP A 7 20.08 10.03 7.94
CA ASP A 7 18.70 10.19 8.43
C ASP A 7 18.17 8.87 9.00
N PHE A 8 18.42 7.75 8.31
CA PHE A 8 18.02 6.43 8.79
C PHE A 8 18.63 6.10 10.16
N CYS A 9 19.94 6.33 10.33
CA CYS A 9 20.62 6.05 11.60
C CYS A 9 20.19 6.99 12.73
N ARG A 10 19.60 8.15 12.42
CA ARG A 10 19.11 9.12 13.41
C ARG A 10 17.62 8.96 13.72
N CYS A 11 16.86 8.26 12.87
CA CYS A 11 15.47 7.96 13.11
C CYS A 11 15.29 6.95 14.24
N THR A 12 14.33 7.21 15.10
CA THR A 12 13.73 6.16 15.94
C THR A 12 12.95 5.18 15.06
N PRO A 13 12.78 3.91 15.48
CA PRO A 13 11.98 2.94 14.73
C PRO A 13 10.55 3.43 14.42
N SER A 14 9.93 4.20 15.32
CA SER A 14 8.61 4.79 15.11
C SER A 14 8.60 5.86 14.02
N GLU A 15 9.61 6.73 13.98
CA GLU A 15 9.73 7.77 12.95
C GLU A 15 10.02 7.15 11.59
N PHE A 16 10.88 6.13 11.55
CA PHE A 16 11.13 5.38 10.33
C PHE A 16 9.85 4.73 9.81
N LYS A 17 9.08 4.08 10.69
CA LYS A 17 7.81 3.44 10.33
C LYS A 17 6.80 4.47 9.80
N ALA A 18 6.64 5.59 10.47
CA ALA A 18 5.74 6.66 10.02
C ALA A 18 6.14 7.22 8.64
N THR A 19 7.45 7.43 8.43
CA THR A 19 7.98 7.90 7.15
C THR A 19 7.78 6.87 6.03
N TRP A 20 8.02 5.60 6.34
CA TRP A 20 7.79 4.49 5.43
C TRP A 20 6.31 4.41 5.03
N ASP A 21 5.40 4.49 5.99
CA ASP A 21 3.96 4.39 5.75
C ASP A 21 3.48 5.53 4.86
N ALA A 22 3.84 6.78 5.17
CA ALA A 22 3.50 7.94 4.34
C ALA A 22 4.05 7.81 2.90
N TRP A 23 5.30 7.36 2.76
CA TRP A 23 5.89 7.16 1.44
C TRP A 23 5.21 6.03 0.66
N ASN A 24 4.93 4.91 1.32
CA ASN A 24 4.26 3.77 0.71
C ASN A 24 2.84 4.15 0.29
N ASP A 25 2.10 4.85 1.12
CA ASP A 25 0.75 5.34 0.81
C ASP A 25 0.76 6.27 -0.39
N MET A 26 1.73 7.20 -0.46
CA MET A 26 1.89 8.08 -1.62
C MET A 26 2.14 7.29 -2.91
N ARG A 27 3.02 6.27 -2.86
CA ARG A 27 3.30 5.42 -4.03
C ARG A 27 2.09 4.61 -4.45
N GLN A 28 1.44 3.94 -3.50
CA GLN A 28 0.24 3.15 -3.74
C GLN A 28 -0.86 4.02 -4.33
N ASN A 29 -1.10 5.21 -3.78
CA ASN A 29 -2.11 6.13 -4.31
C ASN A 29 -1.76 6.61 -5.73
N ARG A 30 -0.48 6.84 -6.03
CA ARG A 30 -0.05 7.20 -7.39
C ARG A 30 -0.32 6.07 -8.37
N GLU A 31 0.09 4.85 -8.06
CA GLU A 31 -0.13 3.67 -8.90
C GLU A 31 -1.62 3.39 -9.09
N ARG A 32 -2.41 3.43 -8.02
CA ARG A 32 -3.87 3.31 -8.09
C ARG A 32 -4.47 4.40 -8.98
N GLY A 33 -4.04 5.65 -8.81
CA GLY A 33 -4.50 6.76 -9.64
C GLY A 33 -4.17 6.60 -11.13
N GLU A 34 -3.04 5.98 -11.47
CA GLU A 34 -2.70 5.64 -12.86
C GLU A 34 -3.67 4.59 -13.43
N TRP A 35 -3.96 3.54 -12.68
CA TRP A 35 -4.94 2.52 -13.07
C TRP A 35 -6.37 3.07 -13.18
N GLU A 36 -6.77 3.96 -12.27
CA GLU A 36 -8.09 4.61 -12.31
C GLU A 36 -8.24 5.49 -13.54
N ARG A 37 -7.21 6.28 -13.89
CA ARG A 37 -7.22 7.09 -15.11
C ARG A 37 -7.34 6.23 -16.37
N LEU A 38 -6.60 5.11 -16.42
CA LEU A 38 -6.68 4.16 -17.53
C LEU A 38 -8.08 3.55 -17.63
N ARG A 39 -8.66 3.11 -16.51
CA ARG A 39 -10.02 2.57 -16.44
C ARG A 39 -11.05 3.56 -16.98
N MET A 40 -10.95 4.83 -16.58
CA MET A 40 -11.81 5.90 -17.08
C MET A 40 -11.64 6.14 -18.58
N GLN A 41 -10.40 6.13 -19.08
CA GLN A 41 -10.14 6.27 -20.52
C GLN A 41 -10.78 5.11 -21.31
N CYS A 42 -10.63 3.87 -20.83
CA CYS A 42 -11.26 2.70 -21.44
C CYS A 42 -12.79 2.80 -21.42
N LEU A 43 -13.38 3.23 -20.29
CA LEU A 43 -14.83 3.44 -20.18
C LEU A 43 -15.33 4.45 -21.21
N CYS A 44 -14.70 5.62 -21.30
CA CYS A 44 -15.07 6.66 -22.27
C CYS A 44 -14.90 6.19 -23.72
N THR A 45 -13.90 5.36 -23.99
CA THR A 45 -13.64 4.82 -25.32
C THR A 45 -14.67 3.76 -25.72
N LEU A 46 -15.11 2.92 -24.78
CA LEU A 46 -16.03 1.81 -25.05
C LEU A 46 -17.51 2.23 -25.00
N GLN A 47 -17.85 3.26 -24.22
CA GLN A 47 -19.24 3.67 -24.00
C GLN A 47 -20.06 3.86 -25.29
N PRO A 48 -19.56 4.50 -26.38
CA PRO A 48 -20.32 4.70 -27.60
C PRO A 48 -20.67 3.40 -28.35
N TYR A 49 -19.93 2.32 -28.11
CA TYR A 49 -20.09 1.03 -28.79
C TYR A 49 -21.00 0.05 -28.03
N THR A 50 -21.59 0.51 -26.92
CA THR A 50 -22.46 -0.31 -26.08
C THR A 50 -23.83 0.33 -25.94
N ARG A 51 -24.87 -0.51 -25.90
CA ARG A 51 -26.26 -0.03 -25.69
C ARG A 51 -26.58 0.26 -24.22
N LYS A 52 -25.73 -0.21 -23.30
CA LYS A 52 -25.90 -0.05 -21.86
C LYS A 52 -24.90 1.00 -21.36
N THR A 53 -25.29 1.75 -20.33
CA THR A 53 -24.33 2.58 -19.60
C THR A 53 -23.37 1.65 -18.85
N LEU A 54 -22.07 1.76 -19.13
CA LEU A 54 -21.04 0.97 -18.46
C LEU A 54 -20.68 1.62 -17.11
N ALA A 55 -20.55 0.80 -16.08
CA ALA A 55 -19.94 1.21 -14.83
C ALA A 55 -18.41 0.99 -14.89
N PRO A 56 -17.60 1.74 -14.11
CA PRO A 56 -16.16 1.51 -14.04
C PRO A 56 -15.78 0.06 -13.71
N ALA A 57 -16.56 -0.58 -12.83
CA ALA A 57 -16.35 -1.98 -12.44
C ALA A 57 -16.59 -2.99 -13.59
N ASP A 58 -17.38 -2.62 -14.61
CA ASP A 58 -17.58 -3.45 -15.82
C ASP A 58 -16.33 -3.48 -16.70
N ILE A 59 -15.45 -2.48 -16.58
CA ILE A 59 -14.19 -2.39 -17.31
C ILE A 59 -13.09 -3.15 -16.56
N MET A 60 -12.86 -2.77 -15.30
CA MET A 60 -11.85 -3.39 -14.43
C MET A 60 -12.30 -3.27 -12.97
N THR A 61 -12.18 -4.37 -12.23
CA THR A 61 -12.35 -4.39 -10.77
C THR A 61 -10.99 -4.41 -10.10
N PHE A 62 -10.77 -3.54 -9.11
CA PHE A 62 -9.48 -3.44 -8.43
C PHE A 62 -9.50 -4.06 -7.03
N PRO A 63 -8.37 -4.62 -6.56
CA PRO A 63 -8.31 -5.28 -5.25
C PRO A 63 -8.50 -4.30 -4.08
N TRP A 64 -8.21 -3.01 -4.27
CA TRP A 64 -8.36 -1.98 -3.23
C TRP A 64 -9.78 -1.41 -3.07
N GLU A 65 -10.72 -1.80 -3.93
CA GLU A 65 -12.13 -1.41 -3.82
C GLU A 65 -12.88 -2.25 -2.77
N LYS A 66 -12.33 -3.42 -2.43
CA LYS A 66 -12.86 -4.30 -1.39
C LYS A 66 -12.15 -3.98 -0.08
N PRO A 67 -12.86 -3.91 1.06
CA PRO A 67 -12.22 -3.83 2.35
C PRO A 67 -11.42 -5.13 2.56
N SER A 68 -10.10 -5.04 2.45
CA SER A 68 -9.24 -6.17 2.81
C SER A 68 -9.31 -6.36 4.32
N PRO A 69 -9.51 -7.59 4.84
CA PRO A 69 -9.34 -7.85 6.25
C PRO A 69 -7.88 -7.60 6.57
N ALA A 70 -7.58 -6.45 7.18
CA ALA A 70 -6.25 -6.18 7.69
C ALA A 70 -5.96 -7.26 8.74
N GLU A 71 -5.07 -8.19 8.42
CA GLU A 71 -4.60 -9.21 9.32
C GLU A 71 -3.73 -8.54 10.39
N LYS A 72 -4.38 -7.94 11.39
CA LYS A 72 -3.72 -7.32 12.52
C LYS A 72 -3.16 -8.45 13.38
N LEU A 73 -1.88 -8.74 13.20
CA LEU A 73 -1.15 -9.60 14.13
C LEU A 73 -1.35 -9.05 15.55
N GLY A 74 -1.72 -9.93 16.48
CA GLY A 74 -1.87 -9.56 17.88
C GLY A 74 -0.56 -8.99 18.43
N LYS A 75 -0.64 -8.06 19.38
CA LYS A 75 0.55 -7.43 20.00
C LYS A 75 1.56 -8.47 20.51
N GLU A 76 1.07 -9.58 21.05
CA GLU A 76 1.88 -10.69 21.56
C GLU A 76 2.72 -11.36 20.45
N GLU A 77 2.11 -11.60 19.29
CA GLU A 77 2.78 -12.20 18.13
C GLU A 77 3.85 -11.26 17.56
N VAL A 78 3.55 -9.95 17.51
CA VAL A 78 4.51 -8.93 17.09
C VAL A 78 5.72 -8.91 18.04
N MET A 79 5.47 -8.96 19.35
CA MET A 79 6.55 -8.97 20.36
C MET A 79 7.35 -10.28 20.33
N ARG A 80 6.72 -11.42 20.04
CA ARG A 80 7.42 -12.70 19.85
C ARG A 80 8.41 -12.61 18.68
N ARG A 81 7.92 -12.19 17.50
CA ARG A 81 8.76 -12.01 16.30
C ARG A 81 9.89 -11.01 16.53
N TYR A 82 9.61 -9.92 17.26
CA TYR A 82 10.64 -8.94 17.62
C TYR A 82 11.74 -9.56 18.49
N ARG A 83 11.37 -10.35 19.53
CA ARG A 83 12.35 -11.02 20.40
C ARG A 83 13.20 -12.04 19.65
N GLU A 84 12.58 -12.83 18.78
CA GLU A 84 13.29 -13.81 17.92
C GLU A 84 14.29 -13.11 17.00
N ALA A 85 13.89 -12.02 16.34
CA ALA A 85 14.79 -11.23 15.50
C ALA A 85 15.92 -10.57 16.31
N LYS A 86 15.61 -10.06 17.51
CA LYS A 86 16.59 -9.46 18.42
C LYS A 86 17.65 -10.48 18.87
N ALA A 87 17.22 -11.69 19.21
CA ALA A 87 18.11 -12.80 19.58
C ALA A 87 18.98 -13.27 18.39
N ALA A 88 18.40 -13.41 17.19
CA ALA A 88 19.15 -13.78 15.99
C ALA A 88 20.22 -12.75 15.59
N ALA A 89 20.00 -11.47 15.92
CA ALA A 89 20.95 -10.39 15.68
C ALA A 89 22.04 -10.25 16.77
N GLY A 90 22.00 -11.06 17.84
CA GLY A 90 22.98 -11.00 18.93
C GLY A 90 22.90 -9.74 19.81
N LEU A 91 21.74 -9.07 19.82
CA LEU A 91 21.49 -7.86 20.61
C LEU A 91 20.78 -8.24 21.91
N GLU A 92 21.51 -8.69 22.94
CA GLU A 92 20.91 -8.93 24.27
C GLU A 92 20.53 -7.62 24.98
#